data_AF-A0A3A8N9B8-F1
#
_entry.id   AF-A0A3A8N9B8-F1
#
_cell.length_a   1.000
_cell.length_b   1.000
_cell.length_c   1.000
_cell.angle_alpha   90.00
_cell.angle_beta   90.00
_cell.angle_gamma   90.00
#
_symmetry.space_group_name_H-M   'P 1'
#
loop_
_entity.id
_entity.type
_entity.pdbx_description
1 polymer ?
#
loop_
_entity_poly.entity_id
_entity_poly.type
_entity_poly.pdbx_seq_one_letter_code
_entity_poly.pdbx_strand_id
1 'polypeptide(L)'
;MSASPSPGRASGSAAPWLGAVAGLQVVHLLAAATFLQDAHRLSLTGDVAGWAVGLLAVAGTLAATLSFAPGDYLRRVWGLLTLGAFLSLVSTALRSYWMHAVPDVPFASSPLLPVRMVVVVLANVSTTFALVLLARTYRQSGLEPPPSSRATVLWAVAAVSALAVGGPALVTAMGHLGQGFAATCTAVIALASTLADMTTILLVAPILRVAYMLRGGRLAWVWWAMGVSGAVWLLYDAREWLAMVLPGNPTEVVELLRTLRTSGLAMLGLAGWLQRSALATSQRESRARLAAPTG
;
A
#
# COMPACT_ATOMS: atom_id res chain seq x y z
N MET A 1 -16.64 -19.76 44.57
CA MET A 1 -15.97 -18.78 43.67
C MET A 1 -15.60 -19.52 42.39
N SER A 2 -16.47 -19.48 41.38
CA SER A 2 -16.23 -20.10 40.08
C SER A 2 -15.20 -19.29 39.31
N ALA A 3 -14.04 -19.88 39.02
CA ALA A 3 -13.01 -19.27 38.19
C ALA A 3 -13.63 -18.87 36.84
N SER A 4 -13.70 -17.56 36.58
CA SER A 4 -14.10 -17.06 35.27
C SER A 4 -13.17 -17.66 34.22
N PRO A 5 -13.70 -18.32 33.18
CA PRO A 5 -12.86 -18.90 32.14
C PRO A 5 -11.98 -17.80 31.56
N SER A 6 -10.67 -18.01 31.65
CA SER A 6 -9.67 -17.10 31.07
C SER A 6 -10.04 -16.92 29.60
N PRO A 7 -10.31 -15.69 29.11
CA PRO A 7 -10.72 -15.47 27.74
C PRO A 7 -9.61 -15.98 26.83
N GLY A 8 -9.87 -17.14 26.23
CA GLY A 8 -8.93 -17.88 25.42
C GLY A 8 -8.42 -16.98 24.30
N ARG A 9 -7.10 -16.76 24.29
CA ARG A 9 -6.36 -16.12 23.20
C ARG A 9 -6.43 -17.01 21.96
N ALA A 10 -7.56 -17.03 21.26
CA ALA A 10 -7.60 -17.50 19.88
C ALA A 10 -7.02 -16.41 18.96
N SER A 11 -5.77 -16.00 19.22
CA SER A 11 -5.05 -15.11 18.31
C SER A 11 -4.65 -15.94 17.10
N GLY A 12 -5.47 -15.89 16.05
CA GLY A 12 -5.03 -16.36 14.73
C GLY A 12 -3.73 -15.63 14.37
N SER A 13 -2.63 -16.36 14.29
CA SER A 13 -1.31 -15.78 14.03
C SER A 13 -1.26 -15.24 12.59
N ALA A 14 -0.87 -13.96 12.43
CA ALA A 14 -0.57 -13.38 11.12
C ALA A 14 0.84 -13.75 10.63
N ALA A 15 1.66 -14.40 11.47
CA ALA A 15 3.05 -14.75 11.17
C ALA A 15 3.25 -15.50 9.84
N PRO A 16 2.48 -16.57 9.49
CA PRO A 16 2.71 -17.27 8.22
C PRO A 16 2.47 -16.36 7.01
N TRP A 17 1.52 -15.43 7.10
CA TRP A 17 1.22 -14.50 6.02
C TRP A 17 2.29 -13.41 5.87
N LEU A 18 2.80 -12.89 6.99
CA LEU A 18 3.94 -11.97 6.98
C LEU A 18 5.20 -12.65 6.42
N GLY A 19 5.41 -13.92 6.78
CA GLY A 19 6.47 -14.76 6.21
C GLY A 19 6.33 -14.93 4.70
N ALA A 20 5.12 -15.13 4.19
CA ALA A 20 4.87 -15.21 2.75
C ALA A 20 5.17 -13.89 2.02
N VAL A 21 4.77 -12.75 2.59
CA VAL A 21 5.10 -11.42 2.03
C VAL A 21 6.62 -11.19 2.02
N ALA A 22 7.31 -11.52 3.10
CA ALA A 22 8.76 -11.43 3.18
C ALA A 22 9.44 -12.36 2.16
N GLY A 23 8.95 -13.60 2.01
CA GLY A 23 9.43 -14.54 1.01
C GLY A 23 9.28 -14.01 -0.41
N LEU A 24 8.12 -13.45 -0.76
CA LEU A 24 7.89 -12.81 -2.07
C LEU A 24 8.85 -11.65 -2.33
N GLN A 25 9.09 -10.81 -1.32
CA GLN A 25 10.05 -9.71 -1.42
C GLN A 25 11.47 -10.22 -1.66
N VAL A 26 11.90 -11.24 -0.91
CA VAL A 26 13.25 -11.83 -1.05
C VAL A 26 13.41 -12.46 -2.43
N VAL A 27 12.42 -13.21 -2.92
CA VAL A 27 12.45 -13.81 -4.25
C VAL A 27 12.57 -12.73 -5.33
N HIS A 28 11.77 -11.65 -5.24
CA HIS A 28 11.85 -10.56 -6.21
C HIS A 28 13.21 -9.84 -6.15
N LEU A 29 13.72 -9.55 -4.95
CA LEU A 29 15.02 -8.92 -4.76
C LEU A 29 16.16 -9.76 -5.35
N LEU A 30 16.18 -11.07 -5.07
CA LEU A 30 17.20 -11.98 -5.59
C LEU A 30 17.11 -12.11 -7.12
N ALA A 31 15.90 -12.20 -7.67
CA ALA A 31 15.71 -12.23 -9.12
C ALA A 31 16.20 -10.92 -9.78
N ALA A 32 15.86 -9.77 -9.22
CA ALA A 32 16.33 -8.47 -9.71
C ALA A 32 17.87 -8.37 -9.63
N ALA A 33 18.46 -8.76 -8.50
CA ALA A 33 19.92 -8.77 -8.31
C ALA A 33 20.64 -9.68 -9.33
N THR A 34 20.05 -10.84 -9.65
CA THR A 34 20.61 -11.79 -10.62
C THR A 34 20.61 -11.22 -12.05
N PHE A 35 19.64 -10.36 -12.37
CA PHE A 35 19.44 -9.82 -13.72
C PHE A 35 19.82 -8.34 -13.88
N LEU A 36 20.58 -7.75 -12.95
CA LEU A 36 20.99 -6.33 -13.02
C LEU A 36 21.68 -5.95 -14.33
N GLN A 37 22.45 -6.86 -14.91
CA GLN A 37 23.19 -6.64 -16.16
C GLN A 37 22.39 -7.01 -17.43
N ASP A 38 21.18 -7.55 -17.27
CA ASP A 38 20.29 -7.94 -18.38
C ASP A 38 18.99 -7.14 -18.29
N ALA A 39 18.96 -5.99 -18.96
CA ALA A 39 17.84 -5.05 -18.91
C ALA A 39 16.50 -5.69 -19.30
N HIS A 40 16.51 -6.64 -20.25
CA HIS A 40 15.30 -7.32 -20.69
C HIS A 40 14.76 -8.25 -19.60
N ARG A 41 15.63 -9.10 -19.01
CA ARG A 41 15.23 -10.00 -17.91
C ARG A 41 14.85 -9.24 -16.64
N LEU A 42 15.51 -8.13 -16.35
CA LEU A 42 15.17 -7.25 -15.24
C LEU A 42 13.77 -6.65 -15.43
N SER A 43 13.45 -6.16 -16.64
CA SER A 43 12.12 -5.65 -16.96
C SER A 43 11.05 -6.73 -16.82
N LEU A 44 11.29 -7.93 -17.35
CA LEU A 44 10.38 -9.07 -17.21
C LEU A 44 10.16 -9.45 -15.74
N THR A 45 11.22 -9.45 -14.94
CA THR A 45 11.16 -9.74 -13.50
C THR A 45 10.26 -8.73 -12.79
N GLY A 46 10.47 -7.44 -13.06
CA GLY A 46 9.66 -6.36 -12.51
C GLY A 46 8.19 -6.45 -12.93
N ASP A 47 7.92 -6.81 -14.20
CA ASP A 47 6.57 -6.99 -14.71
C ASP A 47 5.86 -8.16 -14.02
N VAL A 48 6.47 -9.36 -14.01
CA VAL A 48 5.89 -10.55 -13.37
C VAL A 48 5.60 -10.29 -11.89
N ALA A 49 6.55 -9.70 -11.17
CA ALA A 49 6.36 -9.33 -9.78
C ALA A 49 5.22 -8.31 -9.62
N GLY A 50 5.18 -7.28 -10.48
CA GLY A 50 4.15 -6.24 -10.49
C GLY A 50 2.74 -6.78 -10.76
N TRP A 51 2.60 -7.69 -11.71
CA TRP A 51 1.34 -8.39 -12.00
C TRP A 51 0.90 -9.25 -10.82
N ALA A 52 1.80 -10.07 -10.28
CA ALA A 52 1.48 -10.99 -9.18
C ALA A 52 1.00 -10.23 -7.93
N VAL A 53 1.75 -9.22 -7.47
CA VAL A 53 1.35 -8.45 -6.29
C VAL A 53 0.19 -7.51 -6.55
N GLY A 54 0.03 -7.02 -7.77
CA GLY A 54 -1.12 -6.20 -8.15
C GLY A 54 -2.42 -7.00 -8.11
N LEU A 55 -2.42 -8.23 -8.64
CA LEU A 55 -3.55 -9.15 -8.53
C LEU A 55 -3.85 -9.52 -7.07
N LEU A 56 -2.81 -9.79 -6.27
CA LEU A 56 -2.96 -10.06 -4.84
C LEU A 56 -3.58 -8.87 -4.10
N ALA A 57 -3.14 -7.65 -4.39
CA ALA A 57 -3.68 -6.42 -3.81
C ALA A 57 -5.17 -6.28 -4.13
N VAL A 58 -5.55 -6.38 -5.42
CA VAL A 58 -6.95 -6.29 -5.87
C VAL A 58 -7.81 -7.36 -5.21
N ALA A 59 -7.37 -8.63 -5.24
CA ALA A 59 -8.13 -9.73 -4.67
C ALA A 59 -8.34 -9.56 -3.16
N GLY A 60 -7.30 -9.17 -2.43
CA GLY A 60 -7.35 -8.95 -0.99
C GLY A 60 -8.30 -7.81 -0.61
N THR A 61 -8.16 -6.64 -1.25
CA THR A 61 -9.02 -5.47 -0.95
C THR A 61 -10.47 -5.71 -1.40
N LEU A 62 -10.68 -6.39 -2.52
CA LEU A 62 -12.03 -6.74 -3.00
C LEU A 62 -12.70 -7.66 -1.99
N ALA A 63 -11.99 -8.68 -1.51
CA ALA A 63 -12.52 -9.59 -0.52
C ALA A 63 -12.87 -8.92 0.81
N ALA A 64 -12.07 -7.95 1.25
CA ALA A 64 -12.42 -7.10 2.39
C ALA A 64 -13.71 -6.32 2.11
N THR A 65 -13.80 -5.67 0.95
CA THR A 65 -14.97 -4.89 0.51
C THR A 65 -16.25 -5.70 0.54
N LEU A 66 -16.21 -6.91 -0.02
CA LEU A 66 -17.35 -7.82 -0.11
C LEU A 66 -17.76 -8.43 1.25
N SER A 67 -16.93 -8.28 2.28
CA SER A 67 -17.23 -8.76 3.64
C SER A 67 -18.14 -7.81 4.44
N PHE A 68 -18.40 -6.60 3.93
CA PHE A 68 -19.23 -5.58 4.58
C PHE A 68 -20.60 -5.42 3.91
N ALA A 69 -21.60 -5.04 4.70
CA ALA A 69 -22.95 -4.79 4.21
C ALA A 69 -23.01 -3.50 3.37
N PRO A 70 -24.00 -3.35 2.47
CA PRO A 70 -24.26 -2.08 1.81
C PRO A 70 -24.53 -0.99 2.85
N GLY A 71 -23.89 0.17 2.71
CA GLY A 71 -24.02 1.29 3.65
C GLY A 71 -22.91 1.39 4.70
N ASP A 72 -22.17 0.31 4.97
CA ASP A 72 -21.05 0.35 5.90
C ASP A 72 -19.96 1.32 5.43
N TYR A 73 -19.50 2.21 6.32
CA TYR A 73 -18.42 3.16 6.01
C TYR A 73 -17.14 2.44 5.56
N LEU A 74 -16.79 1.33 6.21
CA LEU A 74 -15.61 0.53 5.85
C LEU A 74 -15.75 -0.14 4.47
N ARG A 75 -16.97 -0.45 4.01
CA ARG A 75 -17.17 -0.95 2.63
C ARG A 75 -16.70 0.09 1.61
N ARG A 76 -16.99 1.38 1.85
CA ARG A 76 -16.56 2.46 0.97
C ARG A 76 -15.03 2.63 0.98
N VAL A 77 -14.40 2.55 2.16
CA VAL A 77 -12.94 2.58 2.30
C VAL A 77 -12.29 1.46 1.50
N TRP A 78 -12.68 0.20 1.74
CA TRP A 78 -12.11 -0.94 1.04
C TRP A 78 -12.44 -0.95 -0.46
N GLY A 79 -13.62 -0.46 -0.85
CA GLY A 79 -14.00 -0.31 -2.25
C GLY A 79 -13.09 0.68 -3.00
N LEU A 80 -12.78 1.82 -2.37
CA LEU A 80 -11.84 2.78 -2.93
C LEU A 80 -10.40 2.24 -2.99
N LEU A 81 -9.95 1.50 -1.97
CA LEU A 81 -8.66 0.79 -2.02
C LEU A 81 -8.61 -0.25 -3.15
N THR A 82 -9.72 -0.96 -3.39
CA THR A 82 -9.84 -1.91 -4.50
C THR A 82 -9.78 -1.22 -5.84
N LEU A 83 -10.51 -0.11 -6.00
CA LEU A 83 -10.44 0.70 -7.21
C LEU A 83 -9.01 1.20 -7.46
N GLY A 84 -8.35 1.71 -6.42
CA GLY A 84 -6.97 2.19 -6.50
C GLY A 84 -5.97 1.09 -6.87
N ALA A 85 -6.09 -0.09 -6.26
CA ALA A 85 -5.28 -1.27 -6.59
C ALA A 85 -5.52 -1.73 -8.03
N PHE A 86 -6.77 -1.76 -8.49
CA PHE A 86 -7.14 -2.14 -9.84
C PHE A 86 -6.59 -1.16 -10.88
N LEU A 87 -6.75 0.15 -10.66
CA LEU A 87 -6.19 1.18 -11.53
C LEU A 87 -4.65 1.12 -11.55
N SER A 88 -4.01 0.83 -10.41
CA SER A 88 -2.55 0.60 -10.35
C SER A 88 -2.11 -0.62 -11.18
N LEU A 89 -2.92 -1.69 -11.17
CA LEU A 89 -2.70 -2.85 -12.02
C LEU A 89 -2.86 -2.51 -13.50
N VAL A 90 -3.91 -1.75 -13.88
CA VAL A 90 -4.09 -1.25 -15.25
C VAL A 90 -2.92 -0.38 -15.70
N SER A 91 -2.41 0.52 -14.85
CA SER A 91 -1.21 1.32 -15.15
C SER A 91 0.03 0.45 -15.40
N THR A 92 0.16 -0.65 -14.64
CA THR A 92 1.23 -1.64 -14.83
C THR A 92 1.06 -2.38 -16.15
N ALA A 93 -0.17 -2.76 -16.49
CA ALA A 93 -0.50 -3.40 -17.75
C ALA A 93 -0.18 -2.54 -18.97
N LEU A 94 -0.57 -1.25 -18.93
CA LEU A 94 -0.29 -0.30 -20.01
C LEU A 94 1.23 -0.16 -20.25
N ARG A 95 1.99 -0.03 -19.16
CA ARG A 95 3.45 0.06 -19.22
C ARG A 95 4.07 -1.23 -19.77
N SER A 96 3.73 -2.37 -19.18
CA SER A 96 4.26 -3.68 -19.59
C SER A 96 3.96 -3.95 -21.07
N TYR A 97 2.71 -3.74 -21.50
CA TYR A 97 2.32 -3.88 -22.91
C TYR A 97 3.20 -3.05 -23.86
N TRP A 98 3.40 -1.77 -23.57
CA TRP A 98 4.22 -0.90 -24.41
C TRP A 98 5.68 -1.34 -24.44
N MET A 99 6.26 -1.66 -23.28
CA MET A 99 7.67 -2.07 -23.18
C MET A 99 7.95 -3.40 -23.89
N HIS A 100 6.95 -4.26 -24.06
CA HIS A 100 7.09 -5.50 -24.85
C HIS A 100 6.78 -5.29 -26.34
N ALA A 101 5.85 -4.40 -26.68
CA ALA A 101 5.51 -4.10 -28.07
C ALA A 101 6.57 -3.23 -28.78
N VAL A 102 7.22 -2.32 -28.03
CA VAL A 102 8.20 -1.36 -28.55
C VAL A 102 9.38 -1.24 -27.55
N PRO A 103 10.26 -2.26 -27.46
CA PRO A 103 11.22 -2.40 -26.37
C PRO A 103 12.28 -1.28 -26.29
N ASP A 104 12.64 -0.70 -27.43
CA ASP A 104 13.71 0.32 -27.51
C ASP A 104 13.20 1.75 -27.34
N VAL A 105 11.89 1.95 -27.14
CA VAL A 105 11.29 3.29 -27.04
C VAL A 105 10.75 3.52 -25.63
N PRO A 106 11.24 4.56 -24.91
CA PRO A 106 10.76 4.88 -23.57
C PRO A 106 9.23 5.07 -23.53
N PHE A 107 8.60 4.64 -22.44
CA PHE A 107 7.16 4.81 -22.25
C PHE A 107 6.70 6.29 -22.33
N ALA A 108 7.58 7.24 -22.02
CA ALA A 108 7.28 8.67 -22.15
C ALA A 108 6.93 9.11 -23.58
N SER A 109 7.33 8.33 -24.60
CA SER A 109 6.97 8.57 -26.00
C SER A 109 5.75 7.76 -26.45
N SER A 110 5.12 7.00 -25.55
CA SER A 110 3.97 6.16 -25.87
C SER A 110 2.69 6.99 -26.08
N PRO A 111 1.85 6.68 -27.07
CA PRO A 111 0.51 7.24 -27.18
C PRO A 111 -0.40 6.83 -26.00
N LEU A 112 -0.01 5.82 -25.21
CA LEU A 112 -0.73 5.40 -24.00
C LEU A 112 -0.42 6.28 -22.78
N LEU A 113 0.54 7.21 -22.88
CA LEU A 113 0.95 8.07 -21.76
C LEU A 113 -0.22 8.87 -21.15
N PRO A 114 -1.13 9.51 -21.92
CA PRO A 114 -2.25 10.26 -21.35
C PRO A 114 -3.26 9.36 -20.63
N VAL A 115 -3.50 8.16 -21.18
CA VAL A 115 -4.36 7.16 -20.54
C VAL A 115 -3.75 6.71 -19.22
N ARG A 116 -2.46 6.40 -19.22
CA ARG A 116 -1.74 6.05 -18.00
C ARG A 116 -1.76 7.20 -16.98
N MET A 117 -1.63 8.45 -17.42
CA MET A 117 -1.73 9.63 -16.56
C MET A 117 -3.06 9.65 -15.81
N VAL A 118 -4.18 9.56 -16.53
CA VAL A 118 -5.52 9.55 -15.91
C VAL A 118 -5.66 8.38 -14.94
N VAL A 119 -5.27 7.17 -15.35
CA VAL A 119 -5.37 5.96 -14.52
C VAL A 119 -4.55 6.10 -13.23
N VAL A 120 -3.32 6.62 -13.30
CA VAL A 120 -2.45 6.78 -12.12
C VAL A 120 -2.96 7.89 -11.20
N VAL A 121 -3.47 8.99 -11.75
CA VAL A 121 -4.08 10.07 -10.95
C VAL A 121 -5.29 9.52 -10.19
N LEU A 122 -6.20 8.81 -10.88
CA LEU A 122 -7.37 8.22 -10.25
C LEU A 122 -7.01 7.14 -9.21
N ALA A 123 -5.97 6.33 -9.48
CA ALA A 123 -5.46 5.36 -8.52
C ALA A 123 -5.03 6.05 -7.22
N ASN A 124 -4.20 7.08 -7.31
CA ASN A 124 -3.69 7.83 -6.16
C ASN A 124 -4.78 8.62 -5.42
N VAL A 125 -5.72 9.23 -6.14
CA VAL A 125 -6.84 9.95 -5.53
C VAL A 125 -7.74 8.98 -4.76
N SER A 126 -8.08 7.82 -5.35
CA SER A 126 -8.96 6.84 -4.70
C SER A 126 -8.32 6.23 -3.45
N THR A 127 -7.04 5.83 -3.49
CA THR A 127 -6.34 5.30 -2.31
C THR A 127 -6.21 6.35 -1.21
N THR A 128 -5.79 7.57 -1.56
CA THR A 128 -5.64 8.67 -0.59
C THR A 128 -6.98 9.01 0.06
N PHE A 129 -8.04 9.14 -0.74
CA PHE A 129 -9.36 9.44 -0.22
C PHE A 129 -9.89 8.31 0.65
N ALA A 130 -9.58 7.05 0.35
CA ALA A 130 -9.91 5.90 1.21
C ALA A 130 -9.27 6.04 2.59
N LEU A 131 -7.99 6.43 2.68
CA LEU A 131 -7.29 6.61 3.94
C LEU A 131 -7.82 7.81 4.74
N VAL A 132 -8.17 8.91 4.06
CA VAL A 132 -8.84 10.07 4.70
C VAL A 132 -10.20 9.65 5.26
N LEU A 133 -10.99 8.91 4.48
CA LEU A 133 -12.28 8.39 4.92
C LEU A 133 -12.11 7.44 6.11
N LEU A 134 -11.12 6.56 6.08
CA LEU A 134 -10.79 5.65 7.18
C LEU A 134 -10.46 6.42 8.47
N ALA A 135 -9.60 7.44 8.37
CA ALA A 135 -9.26 8.29 9.51
C ALA A 135 -10.52 8.97 10.08
N ARG A 136 -11.40 9.49 9.22
CA ARG A 136 -12.70 10.07 9.65
C ARG A 136 -13.61 9.03 10.31
N THR A 137 -13.68 7.81 9.79
CA THR A 137 -14.46 6.72 10.39
C THR A 137 -13.96 6.41 11.79
N TYR A 138 -12.65 6.38 12.04
CA TYR A 138 -12.13 6.20 13.39
C TYR A 138 -12.56 7.31 14.34
N ARG A 139 -12.47 8.58 13.90
CA ARG A 139 -12.93 9.72 14.70
C ARG A 139 -14.39 9.57 15.10
N GLN A 140 -15.25 9.27 14.12
CA GLN A 140 -16.70 9.14 14.33
C GLN A 140 -17.06 7.95 15.23
N SER A 141 -16.28 6.87 15.16
CA SER A 141 -16.48 5.68 16.00
C SER A 141 -15.94 5.81 17.43
N GLY A 142 -15.32 6.94 17.79
CA GLY A 142 -14.69 7.14 19.09
C GLY A 142 -13.41 6.30 19.29
N LEU A 143 -12.86 5.71 18.21
CA LEU A 143 -11.61 4.95 18.24
C LEU A 143 -10.37 5.86 18.19
N GLU A 144 -10.49 7.11 18.63
CA GLU A 144 -9.34 8.01 18.71
C GLU A 144 -8.47 7.67 19.91
N PRO A 145 -7.17 7.38 19.70
CA PRO A 145 -6.25 7.21 20.82
C PRO A 145 -6.08 8.54 21.55
N PRO A 146 -6.01 8.54 22.90
CA PRO A 146 -5.79 9.75 23.67
C PRO A 146 -4.52 10.48 23.22
N PRO A 147 -4.50 11.82 23.28
CA PRO A 147 -3.32 12.59 22.91
C PRO A 147 -2.12 12.18 23.77
N SER A 148 -0.95 12.08 23.16
CA SER A 148 0.30 11.77 23.87
C SER A 148 1.47 12.42 23.16
N SER A 149 2.50 12.83 23.91
CA SER A 149 3.71 13.45 23.36
C SER A 149 4.39 12.53 22.34
N ARG A 150 4.45 11.22 22.61
CA ARG A 150 4.98 10.21 21.69
C ARG A 150 4.24 10.19 20.35
N ALA A 151 2.92 10.33 20.37
CA ALA A 151 2.12 10.39 19.15
C ALA A 151 2.37 11.69 18.37
N THR A 152 2.51 12.81 19.06
CA THR A 152 2.87 14.10 18.44
C THR A 152 4.24 14.03 17.78
N VAL A 153 5.23 13.44 18.47
CA VAL A 153 6.57 13.23 17.91
C VAL A 153 6.53 12.31 16.69
N LEU A 154 5.81 11.18 16.76
CA LEU A 154 5.67 10.27 15.62
C LEU A 154 5.04 10.96 14.41
N TRP A 155 4.00 11.76 14.63
CA TRP A 155 3.36 12.52 13.55
C TRP A 155 4.30 13.60 12.99
N ALA A 156 5.02 14.31 13.84
CA ALA A 156 6.00 15.31 13.41
C ALA A 156 7.13 14.68 12.58
N VAL A 157 7.65 13.52 13.01
CA VAL A 157 8.65 12.75 12.25
C VAL A 157 8.09 12.30 10.90
N ALA A 158 6.85 11.82 10.85
CA ALA A 158 6.20 11.45 9.59
C ALA A 158 6.02 12.66 8.66
N ALA A 159 5.62 13.82 9.19
CA ALA A 159 5.46 15.05 8.42
C ALA A 159 6.78 15.58 7.87
N VAL A 160 7.83 15.62 8.70
CA VAL A 160 9.18 16.00 8.28
C VAL A 160 9.71 15.03 7.22
N SER A 161 9.51 13.72 7.40
CA SER A 161 9.94 12.71 6.42
C SER A 161 9.20 12.86 5.09
N ALA A 162 7.88 13.09 5.12
CA ALA A 162 7.08 13.33 3.92
C ALA A 162 7.56 14.57 3.16
N LEU A 163 7.87 15.66 3.87
CA LEU A 163 8.41 16.89 3.25
C LEU A 163 9.83 16.69 2.71
N ALA A 164 10.70 15.99 3.45
CA ALA A 164 12.08 15.76 3.04
C ALA A 164 12.17 14.88 1.78
N VAL A 165 11.33 13.84 1.69
CA VAL A 165 11.32 12.91 0.55
C VAL A 165 10.49 13.47 -0.61
N GLY A 166 9.26 13.93 -0.34
CA GLY A 166 8.33 14.37 -1.38
C GLY A 166 8.59 15.80 -1.88
N GLY A 167 9.09 16.70 -1.03
CA GLY A 167 9.31 18.11 -1.37
C GLY A 167 10.17 18.32 -2.62
N PRO A 168 11.38 17.74 -2.70
CA PRO A 168 12.22 17.84 -3.90
C PRO A 168 11.53 17.31 -5.16
N ALA A 169 10.86 16.15 -5.07
CA ALA A 169 10.14 15.55 -6.19
C ALA A 169 8.99 16.44 -6.70
N LEU A 170 8.27 17.14 -5.81
CA LEU A 170 7.25 18.10 -6.19
C LEU A 170 7.85 19.29 -6.96
N VAL A 171 8.96 19.86 -6.48
CA VAL A 171 9.63 20.98 -7.16
C VAL A 171 10.08 20.57 -8.56
N THR A 172 10.73 19.41 -8.69
CA THR A 172 11.15 18.87 -9.98
C THR A 172 9.96 18.65 -10.91
N ALA A 173 8.87 18.05 -10.42
CA ALA A 173 7.69 17.81 -11.23
C ALA A 173 6.99 19.10 -11.67
N MET A 174 6.91 20.11 -10.79
CA MET A 174 6.39 21.44 -11.14
C MET A 174 7.21 22.10 -12.24
N GLY A 175 8.54 21.99 -12.20
CA GLY A 175 9.44 22.53 -13.22
C GLY A 175 9.20 21.94 -14.62
N HIS A 176 8.70 20.71 -14.71
CA HIS A 176 8.40 20.03 -15.98
C HIS A 176 7.02 20.37 -16.57
N LEU A 177 6.16 21.09 -15.84
CA LEU A 177 4.86 21.52 -16.36
C LEU A 177 5.04 22.55 -17.48
N GLY A 178 4.36 22.34 -18.61
CA GLY A 178 4.39 23.27 -19.75
C GLY A 178 5.60 23.11 -20.67
N GLN A 179 6.58 22.25 -20.35
CA GLN A 179 7.75 22.00 -21.21
C GLN A 179 7.43 21.16 -22.47
N GLY A 180 6.19 20.69 -22.60
CA GLY A 180 5.72 19.84 -23.68
C GLY A 180 4.68 18.83 -23.19
N PHE A 181 3.97 18.17 -24.11
CA PHE A 181 2.86 17.29 -23.75
C PHE A 181 3.31 16.08 -22.91
N ALA A 182 4.35 15.37 -23.34
CA ALA A 182 4.87 14.20 -22.63
C ALA A 182 5.48 14.56 -21.25
N ALA A 183 6.23 15.65 -21.19
CA ALA A 183 6.79 16.19 -19.95
C ALA A 183 5.68 16.57 -18.96
N THR A 184 4.64 17.27 -19.45
CA THR A 184 3.48 17.66 -18.63
C THR A 184 2.72 16.44 -18.11
N CYS A 185 2.48 15.41 -18.94
CA CYS A 185 1.81 14.19 -18.48
C CYS A 185 2.62 13.47 -17.38
N THR A 186 3.93 13.36 -17.57
CA THR A 186 4.84 12.74 -16.58
C THR A 186 4.89 13.55 -15.29
N ALA A 187 4.93 14.87 -15.39
CA ALA A 187 4.86 15.79 -14.26
C ALA A 187 3.57 15.62 -13.46
N VAL A 188 2.40 15.57 -14.11
CA VAL A 188 1.11 15.36 -13.44
C VAL A 188 1.07 14.01 -12.72
N ILE A 189 1.59 12.95 -13.33
CA ILE A 189 1.72 11.63 -12.68
C ILE A 189 2.58 11.74 -11.41
N ALA A 190 3.75 12.39 -11.52
CA ALA A 190 4.69 12.55 -10.42
C ALA A 190 4.08 13.38 -9.28
N LEU A 191 3.42 14.49 -9.58
CA LEU A 191 2.73 15.34 -8.60
C LEU A 191 1.64 14.56 -7.86
N ALA A 192 0.74 13.89 -8.60
CA ALA A 192 -0.37 13.16 -8.01
C ALA A 192 0.10 12.00 -7.11
N SER A 193 1.14 11.27 -7.55
CA SER A 193 1.72 10.17 -6.76
C SER A 193 2.40 10.71 -5.51
N THR A 194 3.29 11.70 -5.67
CA THR A 194 4.03 12.29 -4.54
C THR A 194 3.10 12.88 -3.47
N LEU A 195 2.04 13.61 -3.87
CA LEU A 195 1.06 14.16 -2.93
C LEU A 195 0.26 13.06 -2.21
N ALA A 196 -0.10 11.99 -2.92
CA ALA A 196 -0.78 10.84 -2.35
C ALA A 196 0.10 10.09 -1.35
N ASP A 197 1.38 9.90 -1.68
CA ASP A 197 2.35 9.24 -0.80
C ASP A 197 2.63 10.09 0.44
N MET A 198 2.86 11.40 0.29
CA MET A 198 2.99 12.33 1.42
C MET A 198 1.77 12.28 2.34
N THR A 199 0.56 12.27 1.77
CA THR A 199 -0.68 12.16 2.54
C THR A 199 -0.77 10.80 3.24
N THR A 200 -0.41 9.72 2.56
CA THR A 200 -0.38 8.37 3.12
C THR A 200 0.57 8.30 4.31
N ILE A 201 1.78 8.85 4.19
CA ILE A 201 2.79 8.92 5.26
C ILE A 201 2.27 9.68 6.47
N LEU A 202 1.63 10.84 6.26
CA LEU A 202 1.00 11.61 7.33
C LEU A 202 -0.10 10.81 8.05
N LEU A 203 -0.79 9.92 7.32
CA LEU A 203 -1.83 9.04 7.84
C LEU A 203 -1.31 7.71 8.41
N VAL A 204 -0.06 7.32 8.14
CA VAL A 204 0.56 6.11 8.73
C VAL A 204 0.58 6.23 10.26
N ALA A 205 1.00 7.36 10.82
CA ALA A 205 1.07 7.56 12.26
C ALA A 205 -0.28 7.33 12.98
N PRO A 206 -1.41 7.97 12.58
CA PRO A 206 -2.70 7.69 13.19
C PRO A 206 -3.19 6.25 12.95
N ILE A 207 -2.96 5.65 11.78
CA ILE A 207 -3.35 4.26 11.48
C ILE A 207 -2.61 3.28 12.41
N LEU A 208 -1.30 3.46 12.60
CA LEU A 208 -0.49 2.61 13.49
C LEU A 208 -0.89 2.77 14.95
N ARG A 209 -1.33 3.96 15.38
CA ARG A 209 -1.87 4.16 16.73
C ARG A 209 -3.17 3.38 16.94
N VAL A 210 -4.07 3.38 15.96
CA VAL A 210 -5.29 2.55 16.01
C VAL A 210 -4.94 1.07 16.03
N ALA A 211 -3.97 0.63 15.21
CA ALA A 211 -3.45 -0.74 15.25
C ALA A 211 -2.95 -1.13 16.65
N TYR A 212 -2.23 -0.23 17.31
CA TYR A 212 -1.70 -0.41 18.66
C TYR A 212 -2.78 -0.40 19.75
N MET A 213 -3.85 0.38 19.60
CA MET A 213 -5.01 0.32 20.50
C MET A 213 -5.74 -1.01 20.41
N LEU A 214 -5.87 -1.54 19.18
CA LEU A 214 -6.54 -2.81 18.90
C LEU A 214 -5.63 -4.03 19.17
N ARG A 215 -4.43 -3.82 19.74
CA ARG A 215 -3.43 -4.88 19.94
C ARG A 215 -4.00 -6.06 20.73
N GLY A 216 -3.63 -7.27 20.33
CA GLY A 216 -4.18 -8.52 20.86
C GLY A 216 -5.42 -9.01 20.11
N GLY A 217 -6.10 -8.15 19.35
CA GLY A 217 -7.19 -8.53 18.45
C GLY A 217 -6.72 -8.84 17.03
N ARG A 218 -7.52 -9.61 16.28
CA ARG A 218 -7.25 -9.94 14.86
C ARG A 218 -7.25 -8.70 13.95
N LEU A 219 -8.04 -7.68 14.29
CA LEU A 219 -8.10 -6.42 13.55
C LEU A 219 -6.80 -5.60 13.66
N ALA A 220 -5.99 -5.78 14.70
CA ALA A 220 -4.70 -5.09 14.79
C ALA A 220 -3.80 -5.40 13.59
N TRP A 221 -3.77 -6.67 13.15
CA TRP A 221 -2.92 -7.10 12.04
C TRP A 221 -3.32 -6.48 10.70
N VAL A 222 -4.60 -6.19 10.49
CA VAL A 222 -5.09 -5.46 9.30
C VAL A 222 -4.40 -4.10 9.22
N TRP A 223 -4.42 -3.36 10.34
CA TRP A 223 -3.92 -2.00 10.39
C TRP A 223 -2.40 -1.93 10.48
N TRP A 224 -1.75 -2.94 11.06
CA TRP A 224 -0.29 -3.10 10.96
C TRP A 224 0.13 -3.33 9.51
N ALA A 225 -0.50 -4.25 8.78
CA ALA A 225 -0.18 -4.49 7.38
C ALA A 225 -0.40 -3.23 6.53
N MET A 226 -1.51 -2.52 6.74
CA MET A 226 -1.80 -1.26 6.04
C MET A 226 -0.78 -0.15 6.36
N GLY A 227 -0.42 0.02 7.65
CA GLY A 227 0.55 1.02 8.06
C GLY A 227 1.97 0.71 7.56
N VAL A 228 2.37 -0.56 7.58
CA VAL A 228 3.66 -1.01 7.01
C VAL A 228 3.67 -0.84 5.49
N SER A 229 2.57 -1.16 4.80
CA SER A 229 2.42 -0.87 3.37
C SER A 229 2.72 0.61 3.07
N GLY A 230 2.09 1.53 3.82
CA GLY A 230 2.33 2.97 3.68
C GLY A 230 3.78 3.38 3.98
N ALA A 231 4.40 2.80 5.01
CA ALA A 231 5.78 3.08 5.37
C ALA A 231 6.79 2.58 4.30
N VAL A 232 6.50 1.47 3.62
CA VAL A 232 7.35 0.96 2.53
C VAL A 232 7.32 1.90 1.32
N TRP A 233 6.20 2.56 1.04
CA TRP A 233 6.12 3.55 -0.04
C TRP A 233 7.04 4.75 0.19
N LEU A 234 7.19 5.21 1.43
CA LEU A 234 8.19 6.24 1.78
C LEU A 234 9.61 5.83 1.37
N LEU A 235 10.00 4.57 1.64
CA LEU A 235 11.31 4.05 1.26
C LEU A 235 11.45 3.90 -0.26
N TYR A 236 10.37 3.48 -0.93
CA TYR A 236 10.33 3.39 -2.38
C TYR A 236 10.49 4.76 -3.05
N ASP A 237 9.91 5.83 -2.50
CA ASP A 237 10.05 7.19 -3.04
C ASP A 237 11.42 7.78 -2.75
N ALA A 238 11.98 7.48 -1.58
CA ALA A 238 13.35 7.86 -1.23
C ALA A 238 14.43 7.12 -2.02
N ARG A 239 14.07 6.17 -2.91
CA ARG A 239 15.04 5.26 -3.57
C ARG A 239 16.19 5.98 -4.29
N GLU A 240 15.92 7.09 -4.97
CA GLU A 240 16.96 7.82 -5.72
C GLU A 240 17.95 8.49 -4.76
N TRP A 241 17.44 9.00 -3.64
CA TRP A 241 18.28 9.56 -2.59
C TRP A 241 19.06 8.49 -1.82
N LEU A 242 18.40 7.39 -1.46
CA LEU A 242 19.02 6.25 -0.77
C LEU A 242 20.12 5.62 -1.62
N ALA A 243 19.96 5.56 -2.93
CA ALA A 243 20.98 5.02 -3.83
C ALA A 243 22.28 5.83 -3.86
N MET A 244 22.26 7.11 -3.49
CA MET A 244 23.48 7.92 -3.39
C MET A 244 24.29 7.65 -2.11
N VAL A 245 23.66 7.13 -1.06
CA VAL A 245 24.29 6.91 0.26
C VAL A 245 24.57 5.44 0.55
N LEU A 246 23.91 4.53 -0.15
CA LEU A 246 24.14 3.09 -0.03
C LEU A 246 25.37 2.67 -0.85
N PRO A 247 26.11 1.63 -0.40
CA PRO A 247 27.27 1.14 -1.13
C PRO A 247 26.87 0.51 -2.47
N GLY A 248 27.71 0.68 -3.49
CA GLY A 248 27.53 0.08 -4.82
C GLY A 248 27.33 1.10 -5.94
N ASN A 249 26.92 0.62 -7.11
CA ASN A 249 26.55 1.49 -8.24
C ASN A 249 25.15 2.09 -7.99
N PRO A 250 24.98 3.43 -7.97
CA PRO A 250 23.69 4.06 -7.68
C PRO A 250 22.54 3.60 -8.60
N THR A 251 22.82 3.37 -9.88
CA THR A 251 21.81 2.91 -10.85
C THR A 251 21.30 1.50 -10.49
N GLU A 252 22.21 0.59 -10.17
CA GLU A 252 21.85 -0.77 -9.72
C GLU A 252 21.07 -0.74 -8.40
N VAL A 253 21.50 0.10 -7.45
CA VAL A 253 20.82 0.25 -6.16
C VAL A 253 19.39 0.78 -6.34
N VAL A 254 19.16 1.73 -7.25
CA VAL A 254 17.80 2.18 -7.58
C VAL A 254 16.93 1.03 -8.07
N GLU A 255 17.44 0.16 -8.95
CA GLU A 255 16.70 -1.01 -9.46
C GLU A 255 16.38 -2.00 -8.35
N LEU A 256 17.32 -2.28 -7.44
CA LEU A 256 17.07 -3.12 -6.26
C LEU A 256 15.99 -2.52 -5.35
N LEU A 257 16.06 -1.21 -5.09
CA LEU A 257 15.08 -0.51 -4.26
C LEU A 257 13.69 -0.42 -4.92
N ARG A 258 13.59 -0.50 -6.26
CA ARG A 258 12.28 -0.58 -6.93
C ARG A 258 11.48 -1.82 -6.52
N THR A 259 12.14 -2.88 -6.06
CA THR A 259 11.47 -4.08 -5.57
C THR A 259 10.62 -3.82 -4.33
N LEU A 260 10.86 -2.73 -3.57
CA LEU A 260 10.06 -2.35 -2.40
C LEU A 260 8.56 -2.19 -2.72
N ARG A 261 8.23 -1.83 -3.96
CA ARG A 261 6.84 -1.79 -4.45
C ARG A 261 6.11 -3.12 -4.25
N THR A 262 6.81 -4.25 -4.38
CA THR A 262 6.27 -5.59 -4.15
C THR A 262 5.79 -5.76 -2.72
N SER A 263 6.62 -5.37 -1.75
CA SER A 263 6.24 -5.41 -0.33
C SER A 263 5.03 -4.51 -0.04
N GLY A 264 5.00 -3.29 -0.58
CA GLY A 264 3.88 -2.37 -0.40
C GLY A 264 2.56 -2.96 -0.89
N LEU A 265 2.50 -3.42 -2.14
CA LEU A 265 1.29 -4.00 -2.71
C LEU A 265 0.89 -5.33 -2.07
N ALA A 266 1.86 -6.19 -1.75
CA ALA A 266 1.57 -7.46 -1.08
C ALA A 266 1.00 -7.25 0.34
N MET A 267 1.52 -6.27 1.09
CA MET A 267 0.97 -5.89 2.40
C MET A 267 -0.44 -5.33 2.31
N LEU A 268 -0.75 -4.53 1.28
CA LEU A 268 -2.11 -4.04 1.02
C LEU A 268 -3.10 -5.21 0.77
N GLY A 269 -2.72 -6.16 -0.08
CA GLY A 269 -3.50 -7.37 -0.32
C GLY A 269 -3.69 -8.21 0.94
N LEU A 270 -2.63 -8.38 1.72
CA LEU A 270 -2.67 -9.08 3.00
C LEU A 270 -3.63 -8.38 4.00
N ALA A 271 -3.58 -7.05 4.11
CA ALA A 271 -4.47 -6.29 4.96
C ALA A 271 -5.95 -6.60 4.64
N GLY A 272 -6.29 -6.66 3.34
CA GLY A 272 -7.63 -7.01 2.90
C GLY A 272 -8.04 -8.44 3.28
N TRP A 273 -7.15 -9.43 3.11
CA TRP A 273 -7.45 -10.80 3.54
C TRP A 273 -7.60 -10.95 5.04
N LEU A 274 -6.77 -10.26 5.82
CA LEU A 274 -6.88 -10.22 7.28
C LEU A 274 -8.21 -9.61 7.73
N GLN A 275 -8.68 -8.56 7.04
CA GLN A 275 -9.96 -7.93 7.33
C GLN A 275 -11.13 -8.90 7.13
N ARG A 276 -11.19 -9.56 5.97
CA ARG A 276 -12.20 -10.59 5.71
C ARG A 276 -12.16 -11.69 6.76
N SER A 277 -10.98 -12.18 7.09
CA SER A 277 -10.79 -13.29 8.03
C SER A 277 -11.21 -12.93 9.46
N ALA A 278 -10.99 -11.69 9.88
CA ALA A 278 -11.44 -11.17 11.17
C ALA A 278 -12.98 -11.17 11.25
N LEU A 279 -13.66 -10.61 10.23
CA LEU A 279 -15.12 -10.52 10.19
C LEU A 279 -15.80 -11.91 10.15
N ALA A 280 -15.29 -12.81 9.32
CA ALA A 280 -15.83 -14.18 9.21
C ALA A 280 -15.72 -14.97 10.51
N THR A 281 -14.74 -14.65 11.36
CA THR A 281 -14.60 -15.28 12.67
C THR A 281 -15.61 -14.72 13.66
N SER A 282 -15.72 -13.39 13.75
CA SER A 282 -16.71 -12.74 14.63
C SER A 282 -18.14 -13.16 14.31
N GLN A 283 -18.50 -13.28 13.02
CA GLN A 283 -19.83 -13.74 12.61
C GLN A 283 -20.12 -15.19 13.05
N ARG A 284 -19.12 -16.09 12.98
CA ARG A 284 -19.27 -17.48 13.44
C ARG A 284 -19.46 -17.55 14.95
N GLU A 285 -18.68 -16.77 15.70
CA GLU A 285 -18.80 -16.69 17.16
C GLU A 285 -20.18 -16.15 17.59
N SER A 286 -20.68 -15.09 16.93
CA SER A 286 -22.01 -14.55 17.20
C SER A 286 -23.12 -15.58 16.93
N ARG A 287 -23.05 -16.31 15.81
CA ARG A 287 -24.02 -17.37 15.49
C ARG A 287 -23.99 -18.52 16.50
N ALA A 288 -22.80 -18.94 16.93
CA ALA A 288 -22.65 -20.00 17.92
C ALA A 288 -23.25 -19.61 19.29
N ARG A 289 -23.10 -18.35 19.71
CA ARG A 289 -23.72 -17.83 20.95
C ARG A 289 -25.26 -17.81 20.88
N LEU A 290 -25.83 -17.47 19.73
CA LEU A 290 -27.28 -17.46 19.53
C LEU A 290 -27.88 -18.88 19.47
N ALA A 291 -27.09 -19.87 19.06
CA ALA A 291 -27.51 -21.27 18.98
C ALA A 291 -27.37 -22.04 20.29
N ALA A 292 -26.65 -21.51 21.29
CA ALA A 292 -26.50 -22.16 22.59
C ALA A 292 -27.84 -22.08 23.35
N PRO A 293 -28.41 -23.21 23.82
CA PRO A 293 -29.65 -23.19 24.58
C PRO A 293 -29.46 -22.35 25.85
N THR A 294 -30.38 -21.41 26.09
CA THR A 294 -30.45 -20.64 27.34
C THR A 294 -30.90 -21.59 28.45
N GLY A 295 -29.94 -22.29 29.05
CA GLY A 295 -30.12 -23.08 30.26
C GLY A 295 -30.14 -22.22 31.51
#